data_AF-A0A9D0IEK1-F1
#
_entry.id   AF-A0A9D0IEK1-F1
#
_cell.length_a   1.000
_cell.length_b   1.000
_cell.length_c   1.000
_cell.angle_alpha   90.00
_cell.angle_beta   90.00
_cell.angle_gamma   90.00
#
_symmetry.space_group_name_H-M   'P 1'
#
loop_
_entity.id
_entity.type
_entity.pdbx_description
1 polymer ?
#
loop_
_entity_poly.entity_id
_entity_poly.type
_entity_poly.pdbx_seq_one_letter_code
_entity_poly.pdbx_strand_id
1 'polypeptide(L)'
;GLTMAVPAFVLTWFLFDGVWPQVLPDRSRYAITYLALFGSVLGFFWYYYLLRQVTAVRVSLITLVTPVTALLLGHWLNGEAILPGVWLGTGLILGGLATHQWRLIRARAVTGVSG
;
A
#
# COMPACT_ATOMS: atom_id res chain seq x y z
N GLY A 1 -2.14 -19.79 3.96
CA GLY A 1 -2.30 -18.44 4.52
C GLY A 1 -3.60 -18.34 5.30
N LEU A 2 -4.71 -18.12 4.61
CA LEU A 2 -6.04 -18.01 5.23
C LEU A 2 -6.46 -19.25 6.05
N THR A 3 -6.16 -20.44 5.54
CA THR A 3 -6.50 -21.72 6.20
C THR A 3 -5.83 -21.93 7.56
N MET A 4 -4.71 -21.26 7.83
CA MET A 4 -4.04 -21.26 9.13
C MET A 4 -4.41 -20.03 9.97
N ALA A 5 -4.57 -18.87 9.32
CA ALA A 5 -4.89 -17.62 9.99
C ALA A 5 -6.32 -17.60 10.56
N VAL A 6 -7.30 -18.15 9.82
CA VAL A 6 -8.70 -18.19 10.26
C VAL A 6 -8.88 -19.01 11.55
N PRO A 7 -8.40 -20.27 11.65
CA PRO A 7 -8.55 -21.02 12.90
C PRO A 7 -7.74 -20.40 14.04
N ALA A 8 -6.54 -19.85 13.78
CA ALA A 8 -5.77 -19.14 14.79
C ALA A 8 -6.53 -17.91 15.32
N PHE A 9 -7.13 -17.11 14.43
CA PHE A 9 -7.93 -15.95 14.79
C PHE A 9 -9.19 -16.34 15.57
N VAL A 10 -9.91 -17.37 15.12
CA VAL A 10 -11.09 -17.88 15.82
C VAL A 10 -10.72 -18.42 17.21
N LEU A 11 -9.58 -19.11 17.34
CA LEU A 11 -9.07 -19.59 18.62
C LEU A 11 -8.72 -18.42 19.56
N THR A 12 -8.02 -17.40 19.05
CA THR A 12 -7.73 -16.19 19.84
C THR A 12 -9.02 -15.47 20.25
N TRP A 13 -9.97 -15.30 19.33
CA TRP A 13 -11.25 -14.66 19.61
C TRP A 13 -12.05 -15.43 20.66
N PHE A 14 -12.06 -16.76 20.60
CA PHE A 14 -12.72 -17.61 21.59
C PHE A 14 -12.07 -17.54 22.99
N LEU A 15 -10.75 -17.39 23.05
CA LEU A 15 -10.00 -17.33 24.31
C LEU A 15 -10.10 -15.97 25.03
N PHE A 16 -10.24 -14.87 24.28
CA PHE A 16 -10.17 -13.51 24.84
C PHE A 16 -11.53 -12.82 24.94
N ASP A 17 -12.21 -12.64 23.82
CA ASP A 17 -13.41 -11.80 23.77
C ASP A 17 -14.68 -12.64 23.76
N GLY A 18 -14.78 -13.67 22.92
CA GLY A 18 -15.87 -14.65 22.84
C GLY A 18 -17.29 -14.09 22.62
N VAL A 19 -17.45 -12.77 22.69
CA VAL A 19 -18.72 -12.05 22.61
C VAL A 19 -18.84 -11.42 21.24
N TRP A 20 -19.99 -11.67 20.62
CA TRP A 20 -20.39 -10.94 19.43
C TRP A 20 -20.70 -9.49 19.81
N PRO A 21 -20.10 -8.49 19.14
CA PRO A 21 -20.46 -7.09 19.35
C PRO A 21 -21.95 -6.90 19.01
N GLN A 22 -22.80 -6.72 20.02
CA GLN A 22 -24.24 -6.51 19.84
C GLN A 22 -24.57 -5.13 19.28
N VAL A 23 -23.66 -4.17 19.46
CA VAL A 23 -23.77 -2.81 18.93
C VAL A 23 -22.53 -2.49 18.10
N LEU A 24 -22.75 -2.19 16.82
CA LEU A 24 -21.70 -1.73 15.92
C LEU A 24 -21.66 -0.19 16.00
N PRO A 25 -20.60 0.42 16.55
CA PRO A 25 -20.50 1.88 16.65
C PRO A 25 -20.64 2.52 15.26
N ASP A 26 -21.36 3.63 15.15
CA ASP A 26 -21.61 4.29 13.85
C ASP A 26 -20.29 4.66 13.14
N ARG A 27 -19.26 5.03 13.91
CA ARG A 27 -17.90 5.26 13.39
C ARG A 27 -17.35 4.05 12.63
N SER A 28 -17.50 2.84 13.17
CA SER A 28 -17.03 1.60 12.55
C SER A 28 -17.83 1.31 11.27
N ARG A 29 -19.14 1.56 11.28
CA ARG A 29 -19.99 1.40 10.11
C ARG A 29 -19.52 2.30 8.96
N TYR A 30 -19.34 3.60 9.23
CA TYR A 30 -18.86 4.55 8.23
C TYR A 30 -17.43 4.23 7.76
N ALA A 31 -16.54 3.80 8.67
CA ALA A 31 -15.18 3.39 8.30
C ALA A 31 -15.17 2.18 7.35
N ILE A 32 -16.00 1.17 7.63
CA ILE A 32 -16.14 -0.01 6.76
C ILE A 32 -16.69 0.39 5.39
N THR A 33 -17.76 1.20 5.35
CA THR A 33 -18.34 1.68 4.08
C THR A 33 -17.33 2.51 3.28
N TYR A 34 -16.59 3.41 3.94
CA TYR A 34 -15.53 4.18 3.32
C TYR A 34 -14.46 3.28 2.72
N LEU A 35 -13.95 2.30 3.47
CA LEU A 35 -12.90 1.40 3.00
C LEU A 35 -13.39 0.48 1.87
N ALA A 36 -14.63 0.00 1.93
CA ALA A 36 -15.24 -0.79 0.88
C ALA A 36 -15.35 -0.01 -0.44
N LEU A 37 -15.76 1.25 -0.39
CA LEU A 37 -15.92 2.07 -1.60
C LEU A 37 -14.57 2.61 -2.10
N PHE A 38 -13.82 3.32 -1.24
CA PHE A 38 -12.60 4.01 -1.63
C PHE A 38 -11.38 3.09 -1.65
N GLY A 39 -11.22 2.26 -0.62
CA GLY A 39 -10.09 1.33 -0.54
C GLY A 39 -10.20 0.18 -1.52
N SER A 40 -11.42 -0.30 -1.80
CA SER A 40 -11.65 -1.44 -2.68
C SER A 40 -12.15 -1.03 -4.06
N VAL A 41 -13.39 -0.54 -4.21
CA VAL A 41 -13.98 -0.29 -5.54
C VAL A 41 -13.14 0.70 -6.37
N LEU A 42 -12.84 1.87 -5.82
CA LEU A 42 -12.01 2.86 -6.50
C LEU A 42 -10.55 2.41 -6.63
N GLY A 43 -9.99 1.79 -5.59
CA GLY A 43 -8.63 1.24 -5.61
C GLY A 43 -8.44 0.21 -6.73
N PHE A 44 -9.37 -0.74 -6.85
CA PHE A 44 -9.36 -1.74 -7.92
C PHE A 44 -9.65 -1.13 -9.28
N PHE A 45 -10.58 -0.19 -9.39
CA PHE A 45 -10.83 0.52 -10.64
C PHE A 45 -9.55 1.18 -11.17
N TRP A 46 -8.84 1.93 -10.32
CA TRP A 46 -7.58 2.55 -10.69
C TRP A 46 -6.49 1.54 -11.01
N TYR A 47 -6.41 0.45 -10.23
CA TYR A 47 -5.47 -0.64 -10.46
C TYR A 47 -5.68 -1.26 -11.86
N TYR A 48 -6.93 -1.59 -12.22
CA TYR A 48 -7.26 -2.16 -13.52
C TYR A 48 -7.10 -1.15 -14.67
N TYR A 49 -7.43 0.12 -14.45
CA TYR A 49 -7.18 1.19 -15.42
C TYR A 49 -5.68 1.29 -15.72
N LEU A 50 -4.87 1.38 -14.66
CA LEU A 50 -3.43 1.32 -14.79
C LEU A 50 -3.04 0.04 -15.56
N LEU A 51 -3.66 -1.13 -15.27
CA LEU A 51 -3.27 -2.45 -15.82
C LEU A 51 -3.16 -2.45 -17.33
N ARG A 52 -4.01 -1.67 -17.99
CA ARG A 52 -4.06 -1.55 -19.44
C ARG A 52 -2.90 -0.76 -20.07
N GLN A 53 -2.15 0.05 -19.32
CA GLN A 53 -1.23 1.04 -19.90
C GLN A 53 0.26 0.75 -19.68
N VAL A 54 0.66 -0.35 -19.04
CA VAL A 54 2.06 -0.43 -18.58
C VAL A 54 2.65 -1.84 -18.58
N THR A 55 3.75 -2.03 -19.31
CA THR A 55 4.38 -3.35 -19.56
C THR A 55 5.66 -3.64 -18.77
N ALA A 56 6.47 -2.67 -18.34
CA ALA A 56 7.62 -3.00 -17.47
C ALA A 56 8.19 -1.82 -16.64
N VAL A 57 7.88 -0.56 -16.97
CA VAL A 57 8.23 0.63 -16.13
C VAL A 57 7.43 0.64 -14.80
N ARG A 58 6.41 -0.20 -14.73
CA ARG A 58 5.34 -0.12 -13.76
C ARG A 58 5.65 -0.59 -12.36
N VAL A 59 6.31 -1.76 -12.26
CA VAL A 59 6.71 -2.33 -10.98
C VAL A 59 7.60 -1.31 -10.26
N SER A 60 8.47 -0.67 -11.04
CA SER A 60 9.35 0.36 -10.54
C SER A 60 8.64 1.60 -10.02
N LEU A 61 7.82 2.24 -10.85
CA LEU A 61 7.08 3.44 -10.44
C LEU A 61 6.14 3.18 -9.26
N ILE A 62 5.40 2.06 -9.25
CA ILE A 62 4.45 1.76 -8.16
C ILE A 62 5.19 1.60 -6.83
N THR A 63 6.31 0.88 -6.81
CA THR A 63 7.08 0.68 -5.56
C THR A 63 7.68 1.99 -5.03
N LEU A 64 7.98 2.96 -5.90
CA LEU A 64 8.50 4.27 -5.50
C LEU A 64 7.38 5.22 -5.06
N VAL A 65 6.26 5.22 -5.78
CA VAL A 65 5.11 6.11 -5.53
C VAL A 65 4.38 5.74 -4.25
N THR A 66 4.30 4.44 -3.92
CA THR A 66 3.58 3.95 -2.73
C THR A 66 4.08 4.58 -1.41
N PRO A 67 5.38 4.49 -1.05
CA PRO A 67 5.88 5.08 0.19
C PRO A 67 5.79 6.62 0.21
N VAL A 68 6.01 7.29 -0.93
CA VAL A 68 5.87 8.76 -1.02
C VAL A 68 4.44 9.17 -0.76
N THR A 69 3.48 8.51 -1.41
CA THR A 69 2.05 8.82 -1.27
C THR A 69 1.57 8.52 0.15
N ALA A 70 2.01 7.41 0.74
CA ALA A 70 1.68 7.05 2.12
C ALA A 70 2.18 8.10 3.12
N LEU A 71 3.42 8.58 2.98
CA LEU A 71 3.97 9.60 3.87
C LEU A 71 3.25 10.96 3.72
N LEU A 72 3.00 11.40 2.49
CA LEU A 72 2.30 12.66 2.24
C LEU A 72 0.87 12.64 2.76
N LEU A 73 0.14 11.55 2.51
CA LEU A 73 -1.23 11.39 3.02
C LEU A 73 -1.24 11.25 4.54
N GLY A 74 -0.29 10.54 5.15
CA GLY A 74 -0.15 10.45 6.60
C GLY A 74 0.08 11.82 7.25
N HIS A 75 0.99 12.62 6.69
CA HIS A 75 1.23 13.98 7.16
C HIS A 75 -0.01 14.88 7.03
N TRP A 76 -0.67 14.85 5.87
CA TRP A 76 -1.79 15.74 5.60
C TRP A 76 -3.08 15.35 6.31
N LEU A 77 -3.43 14.06 6.35
CA LEU A 77 -4.67 13.55 6.93
C LEU A 77 -4.57 13.26 8.43
N ASN A 78 -3.42 12.76 8.89
CA ASN A 78 -3.22 12.41 10.30
C ASN A 78 -2.55 13.53 11.11
N GLY A 79 -2.10 14.61 10.45
CA GLY A 79 -1.42 15.74 11.10
C GLY A 79 -0.09 15.36 11.74
N GLU A 80 0.49 14.23 11.35
CA GLU A 80 1.75 13.76 11.91
C GLU A 80 2.87 14.74 11.59
N ALA A 81 3.50 15.35 12.60
CA ALA A 81 4.71 16.12 12.41
C ALA A 81 5.79 15.16 11.89
N ILE A 82 6.20 15.31 10.62
CA ILE A 82 7.24 14.44 10.06
C ILE A 82 8.57 14.83 10.71
N LEU A 83 9.01 14.04 11.69
CA LEU A 83 10.32 14.23 12.32
C LEU A 83 11.44 14.10 11.26
N PRO A 84 12.59 14.79 11.45
CA PRO A 84 13.73 14.68 10.53
C PRO A 84 14.21 13.24 10.29
N GLY A 85 14.06 12.36 11.29
CA GLY A 85 14.40 10.94 11.15
C GLY A 85 13.52 10.18 10.16
N VAL A 86 12.24 10.55 10.03
CA VAL A 86 11.33 9.96 9.05
C VAL A 86 11.73 10.37 7.65
N TRP A 87 12.10 11.64 7.43
CA TRP A 87 12.64 12.10 6.15
C TRP A 87 13.92 11.35 5.75
N LEU A 88 14.84 11.13 6.68
CA LEU A 88 16.05 10.34 6.43
C LEU A 88 15.73 8.88 6.10
N GLY A 89 14.82 8.24 6.85
CA GLY A 89 14.39 6.86 6.60
C GLY A 89 13.68 6.71 5.25
N THR A 90 12.77 7.64 4.91
CA THR A 90 12.11 7.68 3.61
C THR A 90 13.12 7.90 2.49
N GLY A 91 14.06 8.84 2.65
CA GLY A 91 15.14 9.07 1.69
C GLY A 91 16.00 7.82 1.47
N LEU A 92 16.31 7.08 2.54
CA LEU A 92 17.07 5.83 2.46
C LEU A 92 16.30 4.72 1.73
N ILE A 93 15.00 4.54 2.02
CA ILE A 93 14.15 3.58 1.32
C ILE A 93 14.05 3.92 -0.18
N LEU A 94 13.79 5.19 -0.50
CA LEU A 94 13.71 5.65 -1.89
C LEU A 94 15.04 5.47 -2.62
N GLY A 95 16.16 5.80 -1.98
CA GLY A 95 17.51 5.59 -2.52
C GLY A 95 17.83 4.11 -2.75
N GLY A 96 17.50 3.24 -1.79
CA GLY A 96 17.68 1.79 -1.92
C GLY A 96 16.82 1.19 -3.04
N LEU A 97 15.57 1.65 -3.17
CA LEU A 97 14.66 1.17 -4.21
C LEU A 97 15.06 1.68 -5.61
N ALA A 98 15.50 2.94 -5.70
CA ALA A 98 16.01 3.53 -6.93
C ALA A 98 17.28 2.80 -7.40
N THR A 99 18.23 2.51 -6.51
CA THR A 99 19.46 1.77 -6.85
C THR A 99 19.16 0.30 -7.21
N HIS A 100 18.27 -0.37 -6.50
CA HIS A 100 17.84 -1.74 -6.83
C HIS A 100 17.25 -1.82 -8.24
N GLN A 101 16.44 -0.83 -8.62
CA GLN A 101 15.77 -0.80 -9.92
C GLN A 101 16.57 -0.14 -11.04
N TRP A 102 17.67 0.54 -10.70
CA TRP A 102 18.61 1.13 -11.66
C TRP A 102 19.15 0.11 -12.66
N ARG A 103 19.31 -1.16 -12.25
CA ARG A 103 19.69 -2.27 -13.15
C ARG A 103 18.62 -2.52 -14.24
N LEU A 104 17.35 -2.36 -13.92
CA LEU A 104 16.23 -2.57 -14.85
C LEU A 104 16.06 -1.39 -15.82
N ILE A 105 16.33 -0.17 -15.36
CA ILE A 105 16.29 1.05 -16.19
C ILE A 105 17.49 1.08 -17.15
N ARG A 106 18.71 0.79 -16.65
CA ARG A 106 19.92 0.70 -17.50
C ARG A 106 19.82 -0.43 -18.53
N ALA A 107 19.24 -1.57 -18.19
CA ALA A 107 19.07 -2.68 -19.15
C ALA A 107 18.19 -2.29 -20.35
N ARG A 108 17.22 -1.38 -20.19
CA ARG A 108 16.40 -0.86 -21.31
C ARG A 108 17.05 0.28 -22.08
N ALA A 109 17.86 1.09 -21.42
CA ALA A 109 18.62 2.14 -22.10
C ALA A 109 19.67 1.57 -23.06
N VAL A 110 20.17 0.36 -22.78
CA VAL A 110 21.18 -0.32 -23.61
C VAL A 110 20.57 -1.11 -24.78
N THR A 111 19.32 -1.57 -24.68
CA THR A 111 18.63 -2.34 -25.74
C THR A 111 17.70 -1.52 -26.64
N GLY A 112 17.71 -0.18 -26.52
CA GLY A 112 16.72 0.73 -27.13
C GLY A 112 17.23 1.69 -28.21
N VAL A 113 18.23 1.30 -29.02
CA VAL A 113 18.50 1.90 -30.34
C VAL A 113 18.75 0.77 -31.34
N SER A 114 17.68 0.09 -31.76
CA SER A 114 17.59 -0.66 -33.02
C SER A 114 16.16 -1.16 -33.19
N GLY A 115 15.38 -0.46 -34.00
CA GLY A 115 13.98 -0.72 -34.31
C GLY A 115 13.35 0.51 -34.92
#